data_AF-A0A919JFW8-F1
#
_entry.id   AF-A0A919JFW8-F1
#
_cell.length_a   1.000
_cell.length_b   1.000
_cell.length_c   1.000
_cell.angle_alpha   90.00
_cell.angle_beta   90.00
_cell.angle_gamma   90.00
#
_symmetry.space_group_name_H-M   'P 1'
#
loop_
_entity.id
_entity.type
_entity.pdbx_description
1 polymer ?
#
loop_
_entity_poly.entity_id
_entity_poly.type
_entity_poly.pdbx_seq_one_letter_code
_entity_poly.pdbx_strand_id
1 'polypeptide(L)'
;MTAVPVYLDCDTGVDDALALALLLGRPGTAVAGIGTVSGNTAAGQAARNTLDLLALAGRDDIPVAVGAHHPLAGTFGGGAARVHGGNGIGGVALPAAGRAPAAGDAVDLLLGLARRPVGGLRIVATGPLTNLALALRREPGLPALVRDVTVMGGAVRVPGNVTGRAEANIAGDPAAAAAVLAAAWPVTLVPLDVTMGHRFAEDDRAALAAAGTPLTTALAALLTGYFDYYEPVLGERRVPLHDPLAAGIATGLLTPADAPLLGLRVEPDGRLVEDPAVATRTRVVLSLTRDAAPAVRQSIVGHRCAPRE
;
A
#
# COMPACT_ATOMS: atom_id res chain seq x y z
N MET A 1 4.92 17.07 19.15
CA MET A 1 3.72 16.93 18.29
C MET A 1 3.18 15.52 18.46
N THR A 2 1.87 15.34 18.59
CA THR A 2 1.25 14.02 18.66
C THR A 2 1.38 13.31 17.31
N ALA A 3 1.71 12.03 17.31
CA ALA A 3 1.80 11.25 16.08
C ALA A 3 0.44 11.16 15.37
N VAL A 4 0.44 11.19 14.04
CA VAL A 4 -0.77 11.05 13.22
C VAL A 4 -1.09 9.57 13.06
N PRO A 5 -2.30 9.12 13.44
CA PRO A 5 -2.70 7.72 13.27
C PRO A 5 -2.91 7.39 11.78
N VAL A 6 -2.36 6.26 11.36
CA VAL A 6 -2.46 5.71 10.00
C VAL A 6 -3.06 4.31 10.07
N TYR A 7 -4.07 4.07 9.24
CA TYR A 7 -4.54 2.74 8.90
C TYR A 7 -3.98 2.35 7.53
N LEU A 8 -3.34 1.18 7.45
CA LEU A 8 -2.84 0.60 6.21
C LEU A 8 -3.82 -0.47 5.73
N ASP A 9 -4.32 -0.35 4.51
CA ASP A 9 -5.10 -1.39 3.82
C ASP A 9 -4.25 -1.98 2.70
N CYS A 10 -3.81 -3.23 2.85
CA CYS A 10 -2.78 -3.80 1.98
C CYS A 10 -3.05 -5.27 1.60
N ASP A 11 -2.38 -5.75 0.57
CA ASP A 11 -2.40 -7.14 0.10
C ASP A 11 -1.01 -7.80 0.24
N THR A 12 -0.20 -7.26 1.17
CA THR A 12 1.16 -7.65 1.57
C THR A 12 1.93 -8.51 0.57
N GLY A 13 2.29 -7.83 -0.52
CA GLY A 13 3.35 -8.10 -1.47
C GLY A 13 4.74 -7.70 -0.96
N VAL A 14 5.68 -7.52 -1.90
CA VAL A 14 7.08 -7.17 -1.61
C VAL A 14 7.23 -5.65 -1.40
N ASP A 15 6.56 -4.86 -2.23
CA ASP A 15 6.42 -3.41 -2.13
C ASP A 15 5.58 -2.98 -0.93
N ASP A 16 4.49 -3.67 -0.60
CA ASP A 16 3.75 -3.46 0.65
C ASP A 16 4.64 -3.63 1.88
N ALA A 17 5.53 -4.62 1.88
CA ALA A 17 6.48 -4.83 2.97
C ALA A 17 7.43 -3.65 3.15
N LEU A 18 7.87 -3.03 2.04
CA LEU A 18 8.66 -1.80 2.07
C LEU A 18 7.83 -0.60 2.56
N ALA A 19 6.56 -0.50 2.16
CA ALA A 19 5.66 0.55 2.61
C ALA A 19 5.39 0.47 4.11
N LEU A 20 5.12 -0.73 4.64
CA LEU A 20 5.00 -0.99 6.07
C LEU A 20 6.27 -0.57 6.82
N ALA A 21 7.45 -1.01 6.35
CA ALA A 21 8.71 -0.65 6.98
C ALA A 21 8.98 0.86 6.98
N LEU A 22 8.63 1.55 5.89
CA LEU A 22 8.69 3.01 5.82
C LEU A 22 7.77 3.65 6.86
N LEU A 23 6.51 3.21 6.97
CA LEU A 23 5.54 3.75 7.92
C LEU A 23 6.00 3.56 9.37
N LEU A 24 6.56 2.39 9.70
CA LEU A 24 7.11 2.11 11.02
C LEU A 24 8.32 2.98 11.34
N GLY A 25 9.20 3.21 10.35
CA GLY A 25 10.39 4.04 10.51
C GLY A 25 10.14 5.54 10.50
N ARG A 26 8.92 5.99 10.14
CA ARG A 26 8.61 7.41 9.95
C ARG A 26 8.27 8.12 11.27
N PRO A 27 9.06 9.11 11.72
CA PRO A 27 8.74 9.85 12.93
C PRO A 27 7.43 10.64 12.78
N GLY A 28 6.61 10.65 13.82
CA GLY A 28 5.31 11.36 13.80
C GLY A 28 4.19 10.61 13.09
N THR A 29 4.43 9.37 12.64
CA THR A 29 3.41 8.44 12.16
C THR A 29 3.16 7.37 13.24
N ALA A 30 1.89 7.06 13.49
CA ALA A 30 1.50 5.93 14.33
C ALA A 30 0.65 4.97 13.51
N VAL A 31 1.19 3.81 13.13
CA VAL A 31 0.39 2.77 12.48
C VAL A 31 -0.57 2.21 13.53
N ALA A 32 -1.86 2.55 13.38
CA ALA A 32 -2.90 2.27 14.37
C ALA A 32 -3.58 0.91 14.14
N GLY A 33 -3.54 0.42 12.89
CA GLY A 33 -4.04 -0.90 12.52
C GLY A 33 -3.82 -1.16 11.05
N ILE A 34 -3.89 -2.44 10.69
CA ILE A 34 -3.68 -2.90 9.32
C ILE A 34 -4.82 -3.84 8.93
N GLY A 35 -5.47 -3.57 7.81
CA GLY A 35 -6.39 -4.50 7.18
C GLY A 35 -5.75 -5.15 5.98
N THR A 36 -6.04 -6.42 5.77
CA THR A 36 -5.57 -7.11 4.56
C THR A 36 -6.69 -7.41 3.58
N VAL A 37 -6.38 -7.38 2.28
CA VAL A 37 -7.31 -7.67 1.19
C VAL A 37 -6.66 -8.64 0.20
N SER A 38 -7.47 -9.39 -0.55
CA SER A 38 -6.93 -10.24 -1.62
C SER A 38 -6.52 -9.39 -2.82
N GLY A 39 -5.27 -9.54 -3.25
CA GLY A 39 -4.67 -8.85 -4.41
C GLY A 39 -3.42 -9.58 -4.86
N ASN A 40 -2.23 -9.13 -4.47
CA ASN A 40 -0.94 -9.80 -4.68
C ASN A 40 -0.95 -11.25 -4.19
N THR A 41 -1.60 -11.50 -3.06
CA THR A 41 -1.91 -12.84 -2.52
C THR A 41 -3.30 -12.85 -1.89
N ALA A 42 -3.75 -14.01 -1.39
CA ALA A 42 -5.03 -14.10 -0.69
C ALA A 42 -5.00 -13.30 0.63
N ALA A 43 -6.09 -12.64 1.01
CA ALA A 43 -6.17 -11.77 2.20
C ALA A 43 -5.62 -12.42 3.49
N GLY A 44 -5.89 -13.72 3.69
CA GLY A 44 -5.37 -14.46 4.84
C GLY A 44 -3.86 -14.66 4.80
N GLN A 45 -3.28 -14.94 3.63
CA GLN A 45 -1.82 -15.03 3.46
C GLN A 45 -1.17 -13.65 3.61
N ALA A 46 -1.79 -12.59 3.07
CA ALA A 46 -1.34 -11.22 3.27
C ALA A 46 -1.28 -10.89 4.77
N ALA A 47 -2.31 -11.24 5.56
CA ALA A 47 -2.30 -11.03 7.01
C ALA A 47 -1.17 -11.78 7.71
N ARG A 48 -0.88 -13.03 7.31
CA ARG A 48 0.27 -13.78 7.84
C ARG A 48 1.58 -13.06 7.52
N ASN A 49 1.78 -12.64 6.27
CA ASN A 49 2.98 -11.90 5.85
C ASN A 49 3.12 -10.59 6.67
N THR A 50 2.04 -9.82 6.84
CA THR A 50 2.04 -8.60 7.65
C THR A 50 2.46 -8.87 9.08
N LEU A 51 1.89 -9.90 9.72
CA LEU A 51 2.20 -10.28 11.10
C LEU A 51 3.66 -10.68 11.27
N ASP A 52 4.20 -11.48 10.34
CA ASP A 52 5.59 -11.94 10.38
C ASP A 52 6.55 -10.74 10.24
N LEU A 53 6.26 -9.79 9.35
CA LEU A 53 7.03 -8.54 9.20
C LEU A 53 6.96 -7.66 10.45
N LEU A 54 5.78 -7.52 11.06
CA LEU A 54 5.62 -6.77 12.32
C LEU A 54 6.40 -7.41 13.47
N ALA A 55 6.44 -8.74 13.56
CA ALA A 55 7.22 -9.44 14.58
C ALA A 55 8.73 -9.17 14.41
N LEU A 56 9.23 -9.19 13.17
CA LEU A 56 10.61 -8.81 12.84
C LEU A 56 10.92 -7.35 13.19
N ALA A 57 9.92 -6.46 13.08
CA ALA A 57 10.01 -5.07 13.48
C ALA A 57 9.84 -4.84 15.00
N GLY A 58 9.51 -5.87 15.78
CA GLY A 58 9.19 -5.73 17.21
C GLY A 58 7.90 -4.95 17.47
N ARG A 59 6.95 -4.95 16.54
CA ARG A 59 5.68 -4.20 16.59
C ARG A 59 4.46 -5.11 16.67
N ASP A 60 4.54 -6.05 17.60
CA ASP A 60 3.46 -6.99 17.90
C ASP A 60 2.20 -6.30 18.47
N ASP A 61 2.32 -5.03 18.89
CA ASP A 61 1.25 -4.16 19.38
C ASP A 61 0.24 -3.75 18.29
N ILE A 62 0.62 -3.78 17.01
CA ILE A 62 -0.24 -3.30 15.92
C ILE A 62 -1.27 -4.39 15.55
N PRO A 63 -2.59 -4.10 15.59
CA PRO A 63 -3.61 -5.06 15.19
C PRO A 63 -3.62 -5.24 13.67
N VAL A 64 -3.71 -6.50 13.23
CA VAL A 64 -3.87 -6.89 11.82
C VAL A 64 -5.16 -7.68 11.69
N ALA A 65 -6.11 -7.23 10.86
CA ALA A 65 -7.38 -7.92 10.64
C ALA A 65 -7.49 -8.39 9.18
N VAL A 66 -8.06 -9.58 8.97
CA VAL A 66 -8.30 -10.11 7.63
C VAL A 66 -9.54 -9.45 7.05
N GLY A 67 -9.45 -8.91 5.85
CA GLY A 67 -10.56 -8.29 5.14
C GLY A 67 -11.09 -9.15 3.99
N ALA A 68 -11.49 -8.49 2.91
CA ALA A 68 -12.18 -9.11 1.81
C ALA A 68 -11.31 -10.13 1.06
N HIS A 69 -11.82 -11.35 0.98
CA HIS A 69 -11.19 -12.45 0.22
C HIS A 69 -11.46 -12.37 -1.28
N HIS A 70 -12.49 -11.64 -1.70
CA HIS A 70 -12.95 -11.53 -3.08
C HIS A 70 -13.30 -10.07 -3.39
N PRO A 71 -13.16 -9.64 -4.65
CA PRO A 71 -13.67 -8.35 -5.08
C PRO A 71 -15.19 -8.26 -4.90
N LEU A 72 -15.75 -7.06 -5.00
CA LEU A 72 -17.19 -6.80 -4.89
C LEU A 72 -18.03 -7.62 -5.87
N ALA A 73 -17.49 -7.94 -7.03
CA ALA A 73 -18.12 -8.77 -8.04
C ALA A 73 -17.14 -9.86 -8.51
N GLY A 74 -17.57 -11.12 -8.40
CA GLY A 74 -16.78 -12.27 -8.83
C GLY A 74 -15.93 -12.87 -7.71
N THR A 75 -14.92 -13.65 -8.10
CA THR A 75 -14.05 -14.40 -7.20
C THR A 75 -12.59 -14.03 -7.45
N PHE A 76 -11.80 -13.93 -6.38
CA PHE A 76 -10.39 -13.65 -6.49
C PHE A 76 -9.64 -14.70 -7.32
N GLY A 77 -8.86 -14.25 -8.30
CA GLY A 77 -8.28 -15.09 -9.36
C GLY A 77 -6.93 -15.75 -9.06
N GLY A 78 -6.40 -15.66 -7.83
CA GLY A 78 -5.16 -16.36 -7.43
C GLY A 78 -3.89 -15.50 -7.39
N GLY A 79 -4.03 -14.18 -7.39
CA GLY A 79 -2.96 -13.21 -7.11
C GLY A 79 -1.83 -13.14 -8.13
N ALA A 80 -0.71 -12.52 -7.72
CA ALA A 80 0.39 -12.13 -8.58
C ALA A 80 1.68 -12.90 -8.25
N ALA A 81 1.60 -14.22 -8.12
CA ALA A 81 2.73 -15.07 -7.72
C ALA A 81 3.97 -14.99 -8.65
N ARG A 82 3.79 -14.55 -9.90
CA ARG A 82 4.92 -14.28 -10.83
C ARG A 82 5.74 -13.06 -10.44
N VAL A 83 5.14 -12.12 -9.73
CA VAL A 83 5.75 -10.86 -9.28
C VAL A 83 6.20 -10.99 -7.83
N HIS A 84 5.35 -11.55 -6.98
CA HIS A 84 5.51 -11.59 -5.53
C HIS A 84 5.87 -12.98 -4.98
N GLY A 85 6.11 -13.98 -5.82
CA GLY A 85 6.33 -15.36 -5.40
C GLY A 85 5.07 -16.04 -4.87
N GLY A 86 5.11 -17.37 -4.73
CA GLY A 86 3.93 -18.16 -4.34
C GLY A 86 3.38 -17.85 -2.94
N ASN A 87 4.20 -17.31 -2.03
CA ASN A 87 3.79 -16.88 -0.70
C ASN A 87 3.46 -15.37 -0.61
N GLY A 88 3.56 -14.62 -1.71
CA GLY A 88 3.34 -13.16 -1.74
C GLY A 88 4.52 -12.31 -1.27
N ILE A 89 5.62 -12.90 -0.80
CA ILE A 89 6.81 -12.19 -0.30
C ILE A 89 8.09 -12.76 -0.89
N GLY A 90 8.16 -12.81 -2.22
CA GLY A 90 9.35 -13.21 -2.98
C GLY A 90 9.78 -14.66 -2.81
N GLY A 91 8.94 -15.54 -2.24
CA GLY A 91 9.32 -16.93 -1.93
C GLY A 91 10.22 -17.09 -0.71
N VAL A 92 10.43 -16.01 0.05
CA VAL A 92 11.29 -16.03 1.24
C VAL A 92 10.54 -16.60 2.43
N ALA A 93 11.18 -17.49 3.18
CA ALA A 93 10.66 -17.99 4.45
C ALA A 93 10.96 -16.98 5.58
N LEU A 94 9.91 -16.40 6.15
CA LEU A 94 10.03 -15.54 7.34
C LEU A 94 9.75 -16.35 8.61
N PRO A 95 10.35 -15.98 9.76
CA PRO A 95 9.93 -16.52 11.05
C PRO A 95 8.45 -16.21 11.29
N ALA A 96 7.67 -17.24 11.61
CA ALA A 96 6.25 -17.07 11.86
C ALA A 96 6.02 -16.25 13.15
N ALA A 97 5.18 -15.22 13.05
CA ALA A 97 4.62 -14.54 14.21
C ALA A 97 3.81 -15.53 15.07
N GLY A 98 4.09 -15.52 16.37
CA GLY A 98 3.41 -16.36 17.38
C GLY A 98 1.98 -15.92 17.71
N ARG A 99 1.37 -15.06 16.89
CA ARG A 99 0.01 -14.54 17.07
C ARG A 99 -0.86 -14.75 15.82
N ALA A 100 -2.16 -14.77 16.04
CA ALA A 100 -3.17 -14.76 14.99
C ALA A 100 -3.56 -13.32 14.63
N PRO A 101 -4.18 -13.11 13.45
CA PRO A 101 -4.89 -11.87 13.16
C PRO A 101 -5.91 -11.53 14.27
N ALA A 102 -6.18 -10.24 14.43
CA ALA A 102 -7.21 -9.73 15.32
C ALA A 102 -8.59 -10.30 14.96
N ALA A 103 -9.46 -10.44 15.96
CA ALA A 103 -10.83 -10.86 15.76
C ALA A 103 -11.65 -9.76 15.05
N GLY A 104 -12.66 -10.16 14.28
CA GLY A 104 -13.41 -9.28 13.38
C GLY A 104 -12.76 -9.19 12.00
N ASP A 105 -13.38 -8.43 11.10
CA ASP A 105 -12.83 -8.18 9.77
C ASP A 105 -12.07 -6.85 9.69
N ALA A 106 -11.31 -6.63 8.61
CA ALA A 106 -10.60 -5.39 8.36
C ALA A 106 -11.51 -4.15 8.36
N VAL A 107 -12.77 -4.30 7.94
CA VAL A 107 -13.75 -3.21 7.89
C VAL A 107 -14.15 -2.78 9.31
N ASP A 108 -14.39 -3.74 10.21
CA ASP A 108 -14.65 -3.49 11.63
C ASP A 108 -13.48 -2.72 12.27
N LEU A 109 -12.25 -3.17 12.01
CA LEU A 109 -11.05 -2.50 12.52
C LEU A 109 -10.96 -1.05 12.01
N LEU A 110 -11.12 -0.83 10.71
CA LEU A 110 -11.10 0.50 10.10
C LEU A 110 -12.18 1.42 10.72
N LEU A 111 -13.42 0.95 10.80
CA LEU A 111 -14.53 1.75 11.34
C LEU A 111 -14.35 2.06 12.83
N GLY A 112 -13.78 1.12 13.59
CA GLY A 112 -13.40 1.35 14.99
C GLY A 112 -12.37 2.47 15.15
N LEU A 113 -11.33 2.45 14.32
CA LEU A 113 -10.26 3.44 14.32
C LEU A 113 -10.74 4.81 13.81
N ALA A 114 -11.55 4.85 12.76
CA ALA A 114 -12.04 6.09 12.15
C ALA A 114 -12.89 6.94 13.12
N ARG A 115 -13.53 6.29 14.10
CA ARG A 115 -14.36 6.99 15.11
C ARG A 115 -13.52 7.72 16.17
N ARG A 116 -12.20 7.46 16.29
CA ARG A 116 -11.38 7.95 17.41
C ARG A 116 -9.92 8.25 17.03
N PRO A 117 -9.51 9.53 16.95
CA PRO A 117 -10.35 10.73 16.91
C PRO A 117 -10.96 10.93 15.52
N VAL A 118 -12.21 11.37 15.48
CA VAL A 118 -12.90 11.78 14.26
C VAL A 118 -12.05 12.81 13.50
N GLY A 119 -11.86 12.60 12.20
CA GLY A 119 -11.05 13.44 11.32
C GLY A 119 -9.54 13.32 11.54
N GLY A 120 -9.08 12.43 12.42
CA GLY A 120 -7.67 12.25 12.74
C GLY A 120 -6.98 11.11 11.98
N LEU A 121 -7.72 10.08 11.57
CA LEU A 121 -7.17 8.89 10.92
C LEU A 121 -6.86 9.14 9.44
N ARG A 122 -5.63 8.82 9.02
CA ARG A 122 -5.26 8.74 7.61
C ARG A 122 -5.35 7.30 7.12
N ILE A 123 -5.89 7.10 5.94
CA ILE A 123 -5.88 5.78 5.28
C ILE A 123 -4.80 5.78 4.20
N VAL A 124 -3.98 4.73 4.20
CA VAL A 124 -3.10 4.39 3.08
C VAL A 124 -3.57 3.06 2.53
N ALA A 125 -4.02 3.03 1.28
CA ALA A 125 -4.49 1.82 0.61
C ALA A 125 -3.50 1.44 -0.51
N THR A 126 -2.93 0.25 -0.42
CA THR A 126 -1.90 -0.27 -1.32
C THR A 126 -2.30 -1.56 -2.03
N GLY A 127 -3.49 -2.10 -1.73
CA GLY A 127 -4.11 -3.19 -2.47
C GLY A 127 -5.44 -2.80 -3.15
N PRO A 128 -6.19 -3.76 -3.70
CA PRO A 128 -7.54 -3.53 -4.20
C PRO A 128 -8.47 -2.89 -3.16
N LEU A 129 -9.28 -1.92 -3.60
CA LEU A 129 -10.03 -1.03 -2.70
C LEU A 129 -11.29 -1.63 -2.06
N THR A 130 -11.41 -2.97 -2.06
CA THR A 130 -12.62 -3.69 -1.65
C THR A 130 -12.98 -3.45 -0.19
N ASN A 131 -12.00 -3.45 0.72
CA ASN A 131 -12.23 -3.16 2.14
C ASN A 131 -12.79 -1.73 2.33
N LEU A 132 -12.21 -0.73 1.65
CA LEU A 132 -12.69 0.65 1.74
C LEU A 132 -14.10 0.80 1.15
N ALA A 133 -14.41 0.15 0.03
CA ALA A 133 -15.75 0.18 -0.54
C ALA A 133 -16.78 -0.52 0.36
N LEU A 134 -16.41 -1.64 1.00
CA LEU A 134 -17.22 -2.28 2.04
C LEU A 134 -17.44 -1.37 3.25
N ALA A 135 -16.40 -0.68 3.69
CA ALA A 135 -16.49 0.27 4.80
C ALA A 135 -17.42 1.45 4.46
N LEU A 136 -17.34 2.01 3.25
CA LEU A 136 -18.26 3.04 2.76
C LEU A 136 -19.71 2.56 2.70
N ARG A 137 -19.95 1.30 2.31
CA ARG A 137 -21.31 0.72 2.30
C ARG A 137 -21.86 0.56 3.71
N ARG A 138 -21.01 0.19 4.68
CA ARG A 138 -21.42 -0.02 6.07
C ARG A 138 -21.55 1.27 6.87
N GLU A 139 -20.72 2.26 6.55
CA GLU A 139 -20.68 3.58 7.16
C GLU A 139 -20.57 4.65 6.06
N PRO A 140 -21.70 5.07 5.45
CA PRO A 140 -21.70 6.12 4.42
C PRO A 140 -21.14 7.47 4.92
N GLY A 141 -21.11 7.68 6.24
CA GLY A 141 -20.49 8.84 6.88
C GLY A 141 -18.96 8.76 7.03
N LEU A 142 -18.33 7.63 6.67
CA LEU A 142 -16.88 7.41 6.78
C LEU A 142 -16.02 8.55 6.20
N PRO A 143 -16.38 9.18 5.06
CA PRO A 143 -15.61 10.30 4.52
C PRO A 143 -15.42 11.47 5.49
N ALA A 144 -16.37 11.69 6.41
CA ALA A 144 -16.28 12.73 7.43
C ALA A 144 -15.53 12.27 8.70
N LEU A 145 -15.29 10.97 8.86
CA LEU A 145 -14.63 10.38 10.02
C LEU A 145 -13.11 10.28 9.85
N VAL A 146 -12.61 10.29 8.61
CA VAL A 146 -11.19 10.19 8.31
C VAL A 146 -10.63 11.51 7.81
N ARG A 147 -9.32 11.68 7.96
CA ARG A 147 -8.60 12.89 7.55
C ARG A 147 -8.47 12.97 6.03
N ASP A 148 -7.91 11.92 5.45
CA ASP A 148 -7.60 11.79 4.03
C ASP A 148 -7.28 10.34 3.69
N VAL A 149 -7.33 10.02 2.40
CA VAL A 149 -7.03 8.70 1.83
C VAL A 149 -5.96 8.86 0.76
N THR A 150 -4.88 8.09 0.89
CA THR A 150 -3.87 7.95 -0.17
C THR A 150 -3.97 6.54 -0.75
N VAL A 151 -4.13 6.45 -2.06
CA VAL A 151 -4.30 5.19 -2.81
C VAL A 151 -3.10 5.00 -3.72
N MET A 152 -2.37 3.89 -3.57
CA MET A 152 -1.52 3.39 -4.65
C MET A 152 -2.41 2.67 -5.65
N GLY A 153 -2.42 3.16 -6.88
CA GLY A 153 -3.14 2.49 -7.95
C GLY A 153 -3.46 3.39 -9.13
N GLY A 154 -3.87 2.74 -10.21
CA GLY A 154 -4.23 3.39 -11.46
C GLY A 154 -3.05 3.69 -12.37
N ALA A 155 -3.38 3.90 -13.65
CA ALA A 155 -2.50 4.42 -14.67
C ALA A 155 -3.32 5.45 -15.47
N VAL A 156 -2.98 6.73 -15.37
CA VAL A 156 -3.84 7.81 -15.87
C VAL A 156 -3.41 8.26 -17.26
N ARG A 157 -2.13 8.59 -17.44
CA ARG A 157 -1.55 9.05 -18.71
C ARG A 157 -0.47 8.10 -19.24
N VAL A 158 -0.32 6.96 -18.60
CA VAL A 158 0.63 5.90 -18.97
C VAL A 158 -0.09 4.56 -19.14
N PRO A 159 0.53 3.56 -19.80
CA PRO A 159 -0.02 2.21 -19.88
C PRO A 159 -0.20 1.55 -18.50
N GLY A 160 -1.21 0.69 -18.38
CA GLY A 160 -1.41 -0.18 -17.21
C GLY A 160 -0.49 -1.40 -17.20
N ASN A 161 -0.36 -2.07 -16.04
CA ASN A 161 0.53 -3.23 -15.85
C ASN A 161 -0.16 -4.60 -15.94
N VAL A 162 -1.49 -4.68 -16.01
CA VAL A 162 -2.22 -5.95 -16.18
C VAL A 162 -2.58 -6.23 -17.64
N THR A 163 -3.39 -5.35 -18.25
CA THR A 163 -3.89 -5.50 -19.64
C THR A 163 -3.35 -4.43 -20.59
N GLY A 164 -2.28 -3.73 -20.18
CA GLY A 164 -1.78 -2.51 -20.84
C GLY A 164 -2.68 -1.28 -20.63
N ARG A 165 -3.86 -1.44 -20.02
CA ARG A 165 -4.88 -0.39 -19.86
C ARG A 165 -5.23 -0.10 -18.40
N ALA A 166 -5.13 -1.11 -17.54
CA ALA A 166 -5.46 -1.02 -16.13
C ALA A 166 -4.26 -1.40 -15.27
N GLU A 167 -4.19 -0.75 -14.11
CA GLU A 167 -3.24 -1.07 -13.04
C GLU A 167 -3.85 -2.14 -12.12
N ALA A 168 -3.01 -2.99 -11.54
CA ALA A 168 -3.36 -4.17 -10.76
C ALA A 168 -4.40 -3.95 -9.65
N ASN A 169 -4.24 -2.94 -8.80
CA ASN A 169 -5.16 -2.68 -7.69
C ASN A 169 -6.53 -2.22 -8.18
N ILE A 170 -6.57 -1.33 -9.17
CA ILE A 170 -7.84 -0.88 -9.76
C ILE A 170 -8.51 -2.01 -10.56
N ALA A 171 -7.74 -2.81 -11.29
CA ALA A 171 -8.24 -3.98 -12.02
C ALA A 171 -8.70 -5.11 -11.08
N GLY A 172 -8.12 -5.19 -9.88
CA GLY A 172 -8.47 -6.17 -8.86
C GLY A 172 -9.90 -6.01 -8.37
N ASP A 173 -10.41 -4.77 -8.30
CA ASP A 173 -11.81 -4.49 -8.00
C ASP A 173 -12.26 -3.12 -8.56
N PRO A 174 -12.60 -3.04 -9.87
CA PRO A 174 -12.95 -1.77 -10.50
C PRO A 174 -14.19 -1.12 -9.88
N ALA A 175 -15.14 -1.93 -9.41
CA ALA A 175 -16.36 -1.44 -8.76
C ALA A 175 -16.05 -0.81 -7.40
N ALA A 176 -15.15 -1.41 -6.62
CA ALA A 176 -14.69 -0.82 -5.37
C ALA A 176 -13.93 0.48 -5.61
N ALA A 177 -13.03 0.50 -6.60
CA ALA A 177 -12.30 1.70 -6.97
C ALA A 177 -13.24 2.84 -7.38
N ALA A 178 -14.26 2.55 -8.20
CA ALA A 178 -15.28 3.53 -8.57
C ALA A 178 -16.00 4.11 -7.35
N ALA A 179 -16.41 3.26 -6.39
CA ALA A 179 -17.08 3.70 -5.17
C ALA A 179 -16.18 4.58 -4.29
N VAL A 180 -14.90 4.20 -4.12
CA VAL A 180 -13.93 4.94 -3.31
C VAL A 180 -13.58 6.29 -3.92
N LEU A 181 -13.35 6.35 -5.24
CA LEU A 181 -13.02 7.61 -5.92
C LEU A 181 -14.22 8.56 -6.03
N ALA A 182 -15.44 8.04 -6.02
CA ALA A 182 -16.66 8.85 -6.03
C ALA A 182 -17.03 9.43 -4.66
N ALA A 183 -16.55 8.84 -3.56
CA ALA A 183 -16.90 9.24 -2.21
C ALA A 183 -16.36 10.64 -1.83
N ALA A 184 -17.07 11.32 -0.93
CA ALA A 184 -16.82 12.72 -0.56
C ALA A 184 -15.68 12.90 0.48
N TRP A 185 -14.53 12.25 0.25
CA TRP A 185 -13.31 12.41 1.06
C TRP A 185 -12.12 12.91 0.22
N PRO A 186 -11.10 13.51 0.85
CA PRO A 186 -9.88 13.88 0.15
C PRO A 186 -9.09 12.64 -0.28
N VAL A 187 -9.04 12.36 -1.58
CA VAL A 187 -8.23 11.27 -2.14
C VAL A 187 -6.99 11.81 -2.83
N THR A 188 -5.83 11.23 -2.50
CA THR A 188 -4.59 11.33 -3.28
C THR A 188 -4.32 10.00 -3.97
N LEU A 189 -4.37 9.98 -5.30
CA LEU A 189 -4.00 8.83 -6.12
C LEU A 189 -2.52 8.91 -6.47
N VAL A 190 -1.83 7.79 -6.30
CA VAL A 190 -0.41 7.59 -6.59
C VAL A 190 -0.30 6.51 -7.67
N PRO A 191 -0.48 6.90 -8.95
CA PRO A 191 -0.56 5.97 -10.07
C PRO A 191 0.80 5.57 -10.64
N LEU A 192 0.78 4.65 -11.61
CA LEU A 192 1.95 4.21 -12.38
C LEU A 192 2.69 5.38 -13.05
N ASP A 193 2.00 6.48 -13.34
CA ASP A 193 2.59 7.71 -13.89
C ASP A 193 3.79 8.19 -13.08
N VAL A 194 3.72 8.09 -11.73
CA VAL A 194 4.82 8.47 -10.84
C VAL A 194 5.59 7.26 -10.33
N THR A 195 4.93 6.15 -10.02
CA THR A 195 5.60 5.05 -9.30
C THR A 195 6.65 4.32 -10.13
N MET A 196 6.45 4.24 -11.45
CA MET A 196 7.39 3.58 -12.35
C MET A 196 8.72 4.33 -12.50
N GLY A 197 8.75 5.62 -12.16
CA GLY A 197 9.92 6.50 -12.29
C GLY A 197 10.84 6.52 -11.06
N HIS A 198 10.40 6.01 -9.91
CA HIS A 198 11.17 6.00 -8.67
C HIS A 198 11.50 4.57 -8.28
N ARG A 199 12.79 4.25 -8.19
CA ARG A 199 13.24 2.87 -8.17
C ARG A 199 14.35 2.63 -7.17
N PHE A 200 14.32 1.47 -6.53
CA PHE A 200 15.50 0.93 -5.88
C PHE A 200 16.42 0.24 -6.88
N ALA A 201 17.72 0.42 -6.66
CA ALA A 201 18.78 -0.33 -7.30
C ALA A 201 19.41 -1.34 -6.33
N GLU A 202 20.32 -2.17 -6.83
CA GLU A 202 21.03 -3.18 -6.05
C GLU A 202 21.74 -2.57 -4.82
N ASP A 203 22.27 -1.34 -4.94
CA ASP A 203 22.89 -0.62 -3.81
C ASP A 203 21.90 -0.29 -2.69
N ASP A 204 20.64 -0.02 -3.02
CA ASP A 204 19.58 0.18 -2.00
C ASP A 204 19.30 -1.12 -1.26
N ARG A 205 19.21 -2.25 -2.00
CA ARG A 205 19.05 -3.59 -1.42
C ARG A 205 20.22 -3.95 -0.51
N ALA A 206 21.45 -3.69 -0.96
CA ALA A 206 22.67 -3.93 -0.20
C ALA A 206 22.71 -3.08 1.08
N ALA A 207 22.27 -1.83 1.02
CA ALA A 207 22.16 -0.97 2.19
C ALA A 207 21.12 -1.46 3.21
N LEU A 208 19.98 -2.00 2.77
CA LEU A 208 19.02 -2.65 3.67
C LEU A 208 19.63 -3.87 4.37
N ALA A 209 20.37 -4.71 3.63
CA ALA A 209 21.08 -5.84 4.21
C ALA A 209 22.14 -5.39 5.23
N ALA A 210 22.92 -4.36 4.91
CA ALA A 210 23.97 -3.81 5.76
C ALA A 210 23.44 -3.17 7.05
N ALA A 211 22.19 -2.67 7.05
CA ALA A 211 21.55 -2.15 8.26
C ALA A 211 21.37 -3.22 9.35
N GLY A 212 21.32 -4.50 8.98
CA GLY A 212 21.49 -5.63 9.90
C GLY A 212 20.38 -5.87 10.91
N THR A 213 19.22 -5.19 10.80
CA THR A 213 18.05 -5.53 11.61
C THR A 213 17.32 -6.75 11.03
N PRO A 214 16.55 -7.50 11.84
CA PRO A 214 15.76 -8.62 11.32
C PRO A 214 14.82 -8.21 10.17
N LEU A 215 14.13 -7.07 10.32
CA LEU A 215 13.25 -6.54 9.28
C LEU A 215 14.02 -6.15 8.01
N THR A 216 15.08 -5.35 8.11
CA THR A 216 15.81 -4.87 6.92
C THR A 216 16.51 -6.00 6.17
N THR A 217 16.97 -7.03 6.89
CA THR A 217 17.55 -8.25 6.32
C THR A 217 16.49 -9.03 5.53
N ALA A 218 15.30 -9.20 6.11
CA ALA A 218 14.17 -9.83 5.42
C ALA A 218 13.78 -9.06 4.16
N LEU A 219 13.60 -7.73 4.22
CA LEU A 219 13.27 -6.89 3.07
C LEU A 219 14.31 -7.00 1.95
N ALA A 220 15.60 -7.01 2.29
CA ALA A 220 16.68 -7.19 1.31
C ALA A 220 16.62 -8.56 0.61
N ALA A 221 16.12 -9.60 1.29
CA ALA A 221 15.90 -10.91 0.71
C ALA A 221 14.65 -10.94 -0.17
N LEU A 222 13.53 -10.33 0.27
CA LEU A 222 12.28 -10.25 -0.51
C LEU A 222 12.52 -9.58 -1.86
N LEU A 223 13.33 -8.51 -1.85
CA LEU A 223 13.65 -7.72 -3.01
C LEU A 223 14.33 -8.52 -4.13
N THR A 224 15.10 -9.56 -3.82
CA THR A 224 15.82 -10.36 -4.85
C THR A 224 14.89 -10.89 -5.92
N GLY A 225 13.79 -11.56 -5.54
CA GLY A 225 12.82 -12.08 -6.51
C GLY A 225 12.07 -10.97 -7.26
N TYR A 226 11.89 -9.82 -6.63
CA TYR A 226 11.24 -8.65 -7.23
C TYR A 226 12.15 -7.99 -8.28
N PHE A 227 13.46 -7.91 -8.04
CA PHE A 227 14.46 -7.51 -9.04
C PHE A 227 14.45 -8.47 -10.23
N ASP A 228 14.43 -9.78 -9.98
CA ASP A 228 14.45 -10.78 -11.06
C ASP A 228 13.20 -10.68 -11.96
N TYR A 229 12.05 -10.27 -11.41
CA TYR A 229 10.85 -9.97 -12.19
C TYR A 229 10.98 -8.66 -13.00
N TYR A 230 11.41 -7.57 -12.37
CA TYR A 230 11.42 -6.25 -13.02
C TYR A 230 12.61 -6.01 -13.96
N GLU A 231 13.74 -6.68 -13.78
CA GLU A 231 14.92 -6.52 -14.64
C GLU A 231 14.61 -6.68 -16.14
N PRO A 232 13.93 -7.74 -16.61
CA PRO A 232 13.54 -7.84 -18.01
C PRO A 232 12.45 -6.84 -18.43
N VAL A 233 11.63 -6.35 -17.51
CA VAL A 233 10.56 -5.36 -17.78
C VAL A 233 11.14 -3.96 -17.97
N LEU A 234 12.15 -3.60 -17.17
CA LEU A 234 12.74 -2.26 -17.16
C LEU A 234 14.00 -2.15 -18.03
N GLY A 235 14.62 -3.27 -18.39
CA GLY A 235 15.90 -3.31 -19.11
C GLY A 235 17.11 -2.98 -18.23
N GLU A 236 16.91 -2.85 -16.93
CA GLU A 236 17.94 -2.63 -15.92
C GLU A 236 17.52 -3.29 -14.60
N ARG A 237 18.49 -3.74 -13.79
CA ARG A 237 18.24 -4.35 -12.48
C ARG A 237 17.81 -3.32 -11.44
N ARG A 238 16.54 -2.92 -11.53
CA ARG A 238 15.85 -1.97 -10.65
C ARG A 238 14.45 -2.45 -10.35
N VAL A 239 13.86 -1.92 -9.27
CA VAL A 239 12.47 -2.20 -8.91
C VAL A 239 11.73 -0.88 -8.63
N PRO A 240 10.50 -0.69 -9.16
CA PRO A 240 9.70 0.47 -8.83
C PRO A 240 9.28 0.48 -7.35
N LEU A 241 9.10 1.67 -6.81
CA LEU A 241 8.63 1.90 -5.45
C LEU A 241 7.14 2.26 -5.49
N HIS A 242 6.26 1.30 -5.78
CA HIS A 242 4.81 1.50 -5.86
C HIS A 242 4.21 1.97 -4.51
N ASP A 243 4.02 1.03 -3.60
CA ASP A 243 3.41 1.29 -2.29
C ASP A 243 4.24 2.20 -1.37
N PRO A 244 5.58 2.14 -1.38
CA PRO A 244 6.39 3.07 -0.59
C PRO A 244 6.18 4.53 -0.97
N LEU A 245 5.83 4.83 -2.24
CA LEU A 245 5.50 6.19 -2.65
C LEU A 245 4.18 6.65 -2.05
N ALA A 246 3.14 5.81 -2.06
CA ALA A 246 1.88 6.14 -1.42
C ALA A 246 2.06 6.40 0.08
N ALA A 247 2.77 5.52 0.79
CA ALA A 247 3.10 5.71 2.21
C ALA A 247 3.96 6.96 2.47
N GLY A 248 4.95 7.23 1.60
CA GLY A 248 5.82 8.38 1.70
C GLY A 248 5.10 9.71 1.49
N ILE A 249 4.20 9.79 0.49
CA ILE A 249 3.37 10.97 0.22
C ILE A 249 2.36 11.18 1.36
N ALA A 250 1.68 10.11 1.77
CA ALA A 250 0.74 10.11 2.88
C ALA A 250 1.35 10.65 4.18
N THR A 251 2.63 10.40 4.45
CA THR A 251 3.31 10.85 5.67
C THR A 251 4.13 12.13 5.51
N GLY A 252 4.04 12.78 4.33
CA GLY A 252 4.80 13.98 4.00
C GLY A 252 6.32 13.75 3.94
N LEU A 253 6.78 12.49 3.83
CA LEU A 253 8.18 12.17 3.55
C LEU A 253 8.54 12.57 2.10
N LEU A 254 7.60 12.38 1.19
CA LEU A 254 7.73 12.69 -0.23
C LEU A 254 6.78 13.82 -0.60
N THR A 255 7.26 14.75 -1.44
CA THR A 255 6.51 15.93 -1.86
C THR A 255 6.19 15.83 -3.35
N PRO A 256 4.90 15.77 -3.72
CA PRO A 256 4.49 15.88 -5.11
C PRO A 256 4.95 17.20 -5.74
N ALA A 257 5.51 17.15 -6.94
CA ALA A 257 5.84 18.33 -7.74
C ALA A 257 4.68 18.72 -8.66
N ASP A 258 4.09 17.73 -9.32
CA ASP A 258 2.88 17.88 -10.13
C ASP A 258 1.80 16.94 -9.60
N ALA A 259 0.68 17.52 -9.17
CA ALA A 259 -0.42 16.79 -8.56
C ALA A 259 -1.80 17.45 -8.83
N PRO A 260 -2.28 17.48 -10.08
CA PRO A 260 -3.53 18.12 -10.43
C PRO A 260 -4.74 17.47 -9.76
N LEU A 261 -5.80 18.26 -9.60
CA LEU A 261 -7.13 17.76 -9.22
C LEU A 261 -7.89 17.37 -10.48
N LEU A 262 -8.07 16.06 -10.69
CA LEU A 262 -8.71 15.50 -11.89
C LEU A 262 -10.04 14.83 -11.52
N GLY A 263 -11.01 14.94 -12.43
CA GLY A 263 -12.18 14.07 -12.41
C GLY A 263 -11.82 12.75 -13.07
N LEU A 264 -12.05 11.63 -12.39
CA LEU A 264 -11.66 10.31 -12.86
C LEU A 264 -12.87 9.40 -12.95
N ARG A 265 -13.06 8.74 -14.10
CA ARG A 265 -14.01 7.65 -14.29
C ARG A 265 -13.25 6.33 -14.29
N VAL A 266 -13.76 5.35 -13.56
CA VAL A 266 -13.25 3.97 -13.56
C VAL A 266 -14.08 3.16 -14.54
N GLU A 267 -13.44 2.60 -15.55
CA GLU A 267 -14.08 1.70 -16.51
C GLU A 267 -14.24 0.29 -15.91
N PRO A 268 -15.16 -0.55 -16.45
CA PRO A 268 -15.37 -1.90 -15.95
C PRO A 268 -14.13 -2.81 -15.99
N ASP A 269 -13.15 -2.51 -16.85
CA ASP A 269 -11.88 -3.23 -16.94
C ASP A 269 -10.80 -2.70 -15.99
N GLY A 270 -11.13 -1.72 -15.13
CA GLY A 270 -10.21 -1.07 -14.20
C GLY A 270 -9.37 0.04 -14.81
N ARG A 271 -9.59 0.41 -16.08
CA ARG A 271 -8.92 1.57 -16.68
C ARG A 271 -9.43 2.86 -16.03
N LEU A 272 -8.50 3.75 -15.69
CA LEU A 272 -8.85 5.13 -15.30
C LEU A 272 -8.90 6.03 -16.54
N VAL A 273 -9.91 6.89 -16.59
CA VAL A 273 -10.10 7.86 -17.66
C VAL A 273 -10.33 9.23 -17.04
N GLU A 274 -9.57 10.23 -17.47
CA GLU A 274 -9.85 11.63 -17.13
C GLU A 274 -11.22 12.03 -17.72
N ASP A 275 -12.12 12.45 -16.85
CA ASP A 275 -13.49 12.81 -17.21
C ASP A 275 -13.87 14.12 -16.49
N PRO A 276 -13.89 15.26 -17.20
CA PRO A 276 -14.25 16.55 -16.63
C PRO A 276 -15.67 16.60 -16.04
N ALA A 277 -16.58 15.72 -16.47
CA ALA A 277 -17.95 15.64 -15.99
C ALA A 277 -18.06 15.02 -14.59
N VAL A 278 -17.04 14.29 -14.12
CA VAL A 278 -17.01 13.74 -12.76
C VAL A 278 -16.86 14.88 -11.76
N ALA A 279 -17.84 15.06 -10.88
CA ALA A 279 -17.86 16.16 -9.91
C ALA A 279 -16.73 16.04 -8.88
N THR A 280 -16.56 14.84 -8.30
CA THR A 280 -15.51 14.55 -7.32
C THR A 280 -14.13 14.73 -7.95
N ARG A 281 -13.23 15.39 -7.23
CA ARG A 281 -11.87 15.66 -7.70
C ARG A 281 -10.85 14.90 -6.87
N THR A 282 -10.04 14.12 -7.56
CA THR A 282 -8.96 13.33 -6.98
C THR A 282 -7.64 14.03 -7.25
N ARG A 283 -6.79 14.18 -6.25
CA ARG A 283 -5.42 14.65 -6.45
C ARG A 283 -4.61 13.52 -7.06
N VAL A 284 -4.14 13.66 -8.29
CA VAL A 284 -3.39 12.63 -9.00
C VAL A 284 -1.93 13.01 -9.04
N VAL A 285 -1.05 12.23 -8.41
CA VAL A 285 0.39 12.54 -8.37
C VAL A 285 1.06 12.08 -9.67
N LEU A 286 1.61 13.03 -10.43
CA LEU A 286 2.26 12.76 -11.71
C LEU A 286 3.79 12.83 -11.61
N SER A 287 4.33 13.54 -10.62
CA SER A 287 5.77 13.58 -10.37
C SER A 287 6.11 14.00 -8.93
N LEU A 288 7.33 13.73 -8.50
CA LEU A 288 7.89 14.19 -7.22
C LEU A 288 8.95 15.28 -7.44
N THR A 289 9.20 16.06 -6.40
CA THR A 289 10.23 17.14 -6.44
C THR A 289 11.66 16.62 -6.49
N ARG A 290 11.87 15.35 -6.15
CA ARG A 290 13.18 14.68 -6.14
C ARG A 290 12.98 13.17 -6.21
N ASP A 291 14.05 12.45 -6.46
CA ASP A 291 14.03 11.00 -6.38
C ASP A 291 13.66 10.50 -4.98
N ALA A 292 12.77 9.51 -4.90
CA ALA A 292 12.22 8.99 -3.66
C ALA A 292 13.14 7.96 -3.00
N ALA A 293 13.94 7.21 -3.77
CA ALA A 293 14.70 6.08 -3.26
C ALA A 293 15.58 6.42 -2.05
N PRO A 294 16.38 7.50 -2.05
CA PRO A 294 17.20 7.86 -0.89
C PRO A 294 16.37 8.09 0.38
N ALA A 295 15.21 8.76 0.27
CA ALA A 295 14.35 9.10 1.40
C ALA A 295 13.61 7.86 1.93
N VAL A 296 13.11 7.01 1.03
CA VAL A 296 12.45 5.73 1.37
C VAL A 296 13.44 4.82 2.11
N ARG A 297 14.64 4.62 1.54
CA ARG A 297 15.69 3.82 2.16
C ARG A 297 16.08 4.36 3.54
N GLN A 298 16.27 5.67 3.67
CA GLN A 298 16.63 6.29 4.95
C GLN A 298 15.55 6.08 6.02
N SER A 299 14.27 6.17 5.65
CA SER A 299 13.15 5.90 6.57
C SER A 299 13.15 4.46 7.05
N ILE A 300 13.39 3.50 6.16
CA ILE A 300 13.42 2.06 6.47
C ILE A 300 14.64 1.72 7.36
N VAL A 301 15.83 2.15 6.95
CA VAL A 301 17.08 1.88 7.70
C VAL A 301 17.13 2.62 9.04
N GLY A 302 16.49 3.78 9.13
CA GLY A 302 16.41 4.57 10.35
C GLY A 302 15.53 3.93 11.44
N HIS A 303 14.71 2.94 11.10
CA HIS A 303 13.90 2.21 12.06
C HIS A 303 14.80 1.44 13.04
N ARG A 304 14.80 1.84 14.31
CA ARG A 304 15.43 1.09 15.40
C ARG A 304 14.33 0.36 16.17
N CYS A 305 14.43 -0.96 16.26
CA CYS A 305 13.63 -1.70 17.25
C CYS A 305 14.00 -1.17 18.64
N ALA A 306 12.99 -0.82 19.45
CA ALA A 306 13.23 -0.67 20.88
C ALA A 306 13.73 -2.03 21.41
N PRO A 307 14.75 -2.06 22.29
CA PRO A 307 15.18 -3.32 22.90
C PRO A 307 13.98 -3.98 23.60
N ARG A 308 13.78 -5.27 23.34
CA ARG A 308 12.84 -6.10 24.12
C ARG A 308 13.47 -6.22 25.53
N GLU A 309 12.86 -5.60 26.53
CA GLU A 309 13.19 -5.85 27.96
C GLU A 309 12.81 -7.27 28.38
#